data_AF-A0A4U0VMS0-F1
#
_entry.id   AF-A0A4U0VMS0-F1
#
_cell.length_a   1.000
_cell.length_b   1.000
_cell.length_c   1.000
_cell.angle_alpha   90.00
_cell.angle_beta   90.00
_cell.angle_gamma   90.00
#
_symmetry.space_group_name_H-M   'P 1'
#
loop_
_entity.id
_entity.type
_entity.pdbx_description
1 polymer ?
#
loop_
_entity_poly.entity_id
_entity_poly.type
_entity_poly.pdbx_seq_one_letter_code
_entity_poly.pdbx_strand_id
1 'polypeptide(L)'
;MSPLSSVTGAAALLFAVFGSQAWAQTCYSYGMDYQNGGSYFINSLSTDTWTFVSQFEGCQTDVANNILVDPNGDELQCTNTNLTPNDVDQMSTCPINKNALYN
;
A
#
# COMPACT_ATOMS: atom_id res chain seq x y z
N MET A 1 52.82 55.46 3.41
CA MET A 1 51.83 55.61 4.50
C MET A 1 50.76 54.55 4.23
N SER A 2 50.89 53.39 4.84
CA SER A 2 49.96 52.27 4.65
C SER A 2 48.94 52.28 5.79
N PRO A 3 47.64 52.05 5.55
CA PRO A 3 46.78 51.48 6.56
C PRO A 3 46.71 49.97 6.36
N LEU A 4 47.30 49.27 7.32
CA LEU A 4 47.07 47.86 7.58
C LEU A 4 45.74 47.76 8.34
N SER A 5 44.68 47.27 7.70
CA SER A 5 43.44 46.92 8.40
C SER A 5 43.17 45.43 8.20
N SER A 6 43.46 44.69 9.27
CA SER A 6 43.13 43.29 9.50
C SER A 6 41.64 43.04 9.28
N VAL A 7 41.32 42.12 8.37
CA VAL A 7 40.07 41.34 8.45
C VAL A 7 40.46 39.88 8.38
N THR A 8 40.55 39.28 9.56
CA THR A 8 40.40 37.86 9.81
C THR A 8 39.21 37.31 9.03
N GLY A 9 39.43 36.36 8.13
CA GLY A 9 38.37 35.75 7.33
C GLY A 9 38.71 34.30 7.01
N ALA A 10 38.59 33.42 8.00
CA ALA A 10 38.49 31.99 7.74
C ALA A 10 37.18 31.74 6.99
N ALA A 11 37.25 31.62 5.66
CA ALA A 11 36.10 31.22 4.84
C ALA A 11 35.84 29.73 5.09
N ALA A 12 34.94 29.45 6.04
CA ALA A 12 34.46 28.11 6.32
C ALA A 12 33.70 27.55 5.11
N LEU A 13 34.18 26.40 4.61
CA LEU A 13 33.50 25.55 3.62
C LEU A 13 32.21 25.00 4.26
N LEU A 14 31.06 25.62 3.97
CA LEU A 14 29.75 25.09 4.33
C LEU A 14 29.23 24.22 3.18
N PHE A 15 29.45 22.92 3.28
CA PHE A 15 28.75 21.92 2.50
C PHE A 15 27.28 21.90 2.94
N ALA A 16 26.39 22.52 2.16
CA ALA A 16 24.96 22.29 2.29
C ALA A 16 24.60 20.97 1.59
N VAL A 17 24.80 19.85 2.29
CA VAL A 17 24.16 18.58 1.90
C VAL A 17 22.69 18.70 2.29
N PHE A 18 21.86 19.20 1.38
CA PHE A 18 20.42 19.01 1.46
C PHE A 18 20.14 17.54 1.17
N GLY A 19 20.29 16.69 2.19
CA GLY A 19 19.73 15.34 2.12
C GLY A 19 18.23 15.48 1.94
N SER A 20 17.71 15.08 0.78
CA SER A 20 16.26 14.95 0.59
C SER A 20 15.78 13.92 1.58
N GLN A 21 15.22 14.36 2.71
CA GLN A 21 14.45 13.49 3.59
C GLN A 21 13.24 13.04 2.77
N ALA A 22 13.35 11.89 2.12
CA ALA A 22 12.19 11.18 1.62
C ALA A 22 11.43 10.73 2.86
N TRP A 23 10.42 11.50 3.25
CA TRP A 23 9.45 11.06 4.24
C TRP A 23 8.79 9.83 3.62
N ALA A 24 9.13 8.64 4.12
CA ALA A 24 8.46 7.43 3.70
C ALA A 24 6.98 7.59 4.05
N GLN A 25 6.17 7.85 3.03
CA GLN A 25 4.73 7.91 3.16
C GLN A 25 4.23 6.48 3.42
N THR A 26 3.59 6.28 4.56
CA THR A 26 2.97 5.00 4.87
C THR A 26 1.71 4.85 4.04
N CYS A 27 1.65 3.79 3.22
CA CYS A 27 0.45 3.38 2.50
C CYS A 27 -0.30 2.35 3.35
N TYR A 28 -1.51 2.68 3.76
CA TYR A 28 -2.38 1.81 4.54
C TYR A 28 -3.40 1.12 3.63
N SER A 29 -3.71 -0.13 3.95
CA SER A 29 -4.75 -0.93 3.30
C SER A 29 -5.72 -1.44 4.35
N TYR A 30 -7.00 -1.20 4.14
CA TYR A 30 -8.08 -1.63 5.02
C TYR A 30 -9.02 -2.52 4.23
N GLY A 31 -9.20 -3.76 4.65
CA GLY A 31 -10.18 -4.64 4.01
C GLY A 31 -11.55 -4.48 4.65
N MET A 32 -12.56 -4.23 3.83
CA MET A 32 -13.91 -3.88 4.27
C MET A 32 -14.78 -5.10 4.57
N ASP A 33 -14.49 -6.23 3.92
CA ASP A 33 -15.25 -7.49 4.05
C ASP A 33 -14.79 -8.38 5.22
N TYR A 34 -13.74 -7.98 5.95
CA TYR A 34 -13.23 -8.75 7.08
C TYR A 34 -14.10 -8.56 8.32
N GLN A 35 -14.52 -9.67 8.92
CA GLN A 35 -15.16 -9.69 10.23
C GLN A 35 -14.21 -10.24 11.30
N ASN A 36 -14.40 -9.79 12.54
CA ASN A 36 -13.73 -10.33 13.73
C ASN A 36 -12.19 -10.44 13.64
N GLY A 37 -11.53 -9.43 13.07
CA GLY A 37 -10.06 -9.36 13.02
C GLY A 37 -9.40 -10.16 11.90
N GLY A 38 -10.13 -10.55 10.85
CA GLY A 38 -9.53 -11.07 9.61
C GLY A 38 -10.21 -12.28 8.98
N SER A 39 -11.43 -12.65 9.39
CA SER A 39 -12.16 -13.79 8.82
C SER A 39 -13.25 -13.34 7.85
N TYR A 40 -13.42 -14.07 6.75
CA TYR A 40 -14.56 -13.91 5.84
C TYR A 40 -15.72 -14.81 6.27
N PHE A 41 -16.95 -14.28 6.21
CA PHE A 41 -18.15 -15.11 6.27
C PHE A 41 -18.60 -15.44 4.84
N ILE A 42 -18.46 -16.70 4.45
CA ILE A 42 -18.73 -17.16 3.08
C ILE A 42 -19.76 -18.29 3.13
N ASN A 43 -20.76 -18.22 2.25
CA ASN A 43 -21.66 -19.35 2.00
C ASN A 43 -20.95 -20.38 1.12
N SER A 44 -20.61 -21.55 1.69
CA SER A 44 -19.94 -22.65 0.98
C SER A 44 -20.78 -23.29 -0.12
N LEU A 45 -22.08 -22.98 -0.21
CA LEU A 45 -22.96 -23.43 -1.29
C LEU A 45 -23.06 -22.43 -2.45
N SER A 46 -22.48 -21.23 -2.32
CA SER A 46 -22.55 -20.20 -3.36
C SER A 46 -21.62 -20.54 -4.53
N THR A 47 -22.17 -20.52 -5.74
CA THR A 47 -21.43 -20.60 -7.00
C THR A 47 -20.94 -19.24 -7.48
N ASP A 48 -21.14 -18.17 -6.70
CA ASP A 48 -20.67 -16.84 -7.06
C ASP A 48 -19.14 -16.82 -6.99
N THR A 49 -18.55 -16.00 -7.85
CA THR A 49 -17.12 -15.74 -7.84
C THR A 49 -16.72 -15.07 -6.52
N TRP A 50 -15.52 -15.38 -6.05
CA TRP A 50 -14.98 -14.76 -4.85
C TRP A 50 -14.54 -13.32 -5.15
N THR A 51 -14.96 -12.40 -4.28
CA THR A 51 -14.67 -10.97 -4.37
C THR A 51 -14.35 -10.42 -2.99
N PHE A 52 -13.54 -9.36 -2.94
CA PHE A 52 -13.31 -8.60 -1.72
C PHE A 52 -13.10 -7.12 -2.02
N VAL A 53 -13.37 -6.29 -1.02
CA VAL A 53 -13.27 -4.84 -1.05
C VAL A 53 -12.16 -4.38 -0.12
N SER A 54 -11.30 -3.50 -0.63
CA SER A 54 -10.29 -2.79 0.15
C SER A 54 -10.38 -1.29 -0.08
N GLN A 55 -10.00 -0.52 0.94
CA GLN A 55 -9.73 0.90 0.85
C GLN A 55 -8.25 1.16 1.13
N PHE A 56 -7.71 2.21 0.51
CA PHE A 56 -6.31 2.59 0.63
C PHE A 56 -6.20 4.02 1.13
N GLU A 57 -5.16 4.33 1.90
CA GLU A 57 -4.93 5.67 2.44
C GLU A 57 -3.43 6.00 2.46
N GLY A 58 -3.07 7.20 1.99
CA GLY A 58 -1.67 7.67 1.99
C GLY A 58 -0.79 7.05 0.91
N CYS A 59 -1.39 6.37 -0.07
CA CYS A 59 -0.69 5.69 -1.15
C CYS A 59 -0.44 6.61 -2.36
N GLN A 60 0.59 6.29 -3.15
CA GLN A 60 0.84 6.92 -4.45
C GLN A 60 -0.07 6.31 -5.52
N THR A 61 -0.20 6.99 -6.67
CA THR A 61 -0.94 6.44 -7.82
C THR A 61 -0.23 5.18 -8.34
N ASP A 62 -0.79 4.03 -8.00
CA ASP A 62 -0.35 2.71 -8.41
C ASP A 62 -1.52 1.71 -8.22
N VAL A 63 -1.24 0.42 -8.38
CA VAL A 63 -2.18 -0.68 -8.19
C VAL A 63 -1.69 -1.70 -7.17
N ALA A 64 -2.60 -2.27 -6.39
CA ALA A 64 -2.33 -3.45 -5.57
C ALA A 64 -2.44 -4.74 -6.41
N ASN A 65 -1.46 -5.63 -6.25
CA ASN A 65 -1.57 -7.01 -6.70
C ASN A 65 -2.29 -7.81 -5.61
N ASN A 66 -3.47 -8.28 -5.92
CA ASN A 66 -4.37 -8.93 -4.98
C ASN A 66 -4.20 -10.44 -5.02
N ILE A 67 -3.88 -11.07 -3.89
CA ILE A 67 -3.70 -12.52 -3.77
C ILE A 67 -4.71 -13.07 -2.77
N LEU A 68 -5.47 -14.08 -3.20
CA LEU A 68 -6.25 -14.93 -2.33
C LEU A 68 -5.41 -16.15 -1.97
N VAL A 69 -5.23 -16.41 -0.67
CA VAL A 69 -4.63 -17.65 -0.16
C VAL A 69 -5.75 -18.56 0.29
N ASP A 70 -5.84 -19.75 -0.29
CA ASP A 70 -6.88 -20.72 0.06
C ASP A 70 -6.53 -21.50 1.37
N PRO A 71 -7.45 -22.32 1.91
CA PRO A 71 -7.21 -23.13 3.10
C PRO A 71 -6.10 -24.18 2.97
N ASN A 72 -5.74 -24.60 1.75
CA ASN A 72 -4.61 -25.50 1.49
C ASN A 72 -3.28 -24.73 1.46
N GLY A 73 -3.34 -23.40 1.40
CA GLY A 73 -2.18 -22.50 1.28
C GLY A 73 -1.84 -22.15 -0.16
N ASP A 74 -2.68 -22.51 -1.13
CA ASP A 74 -2.46 -22.17 -2.54
C ASP A 74 -2.81 -20.71 -2.81
N GLU A 75 -1.97 -20.06 -3.62
CA GLU A 75 -2.11 -18.64 -3.96
C GLU A 75 -2.78 -18.45 -5.32
N LEU A 76 -3.83 -17.65 -5.34
CA LEU A 76 -4.58 -17.28 -6.54
C LEU A 76 -4.50 -15.76 -6.74
N GLN A 77 -3.97 -15.34 -7.88
CA GLN A 77 -3.97 -13.92 -8.24
C GLN A 77 -5.37 -13.47 -8.69
N CYS A 78 -5.84 -12.42 -8.04
CA CYS A 78 -7.10 -11.74 -8.31
C CYS A 78 -6.87 -10.46 -9.13
N THR A 79 -7.94 -9.81 -9.57
CA THR A 79 -7.82 -8.54 -10.32
C THR A 79 -7.16 -7.45 -9.47
N ASN A 80 -6.32 -6.63 -10.08
CA ASN A 80 -5.69 -5.50 -9.39
C ASN A 80 -6.72 -4.44 -8.96
N THR A 81 -6.38 -3.67 -7.93
CA THR A 81 -7.18 -2.54 -7.42
C THR A 81 -6.34 -1.27 -7.41
N ASN A 82 -6.95 -0.11 -7.66
CA ASN A 82 -6.21 1.15 -7.63
C ASN A 82 -5.93 1.57 -6.19
N LEU A 83 -4.74 2.10 -5.90
CA LEU A 83 -4.41 2.59 -4.55
C LEU A 83 -4.95 4.01 -4.27
N THR A 84 -5.53 4.66 -5.28
CA THR A 84 -6.07 6.02 -5.22
C THR A 84 -7.41 6.08 -5.98
N PRO A 85 -8.36 6.93 -5.60
CA PRO A 85 -8.30 7.89 -4.49
C PRO A 85 -8.39 7.22 -3.10
N ASN A 86 -7.98 7.95 -2.06
CA ASN A 86 -8.08 7.47 -0.69
C ASN A 86 -9.53 7.18 -0.30
N ASP A 87 -9.73 6.22 0.60
CA ASP A 87 -11.01 5.93 1.26
C ASP A 87 -12.15 5.60 0.29
N VAL A 88 -11.82 5.11 -0.92
CA VAL A 88 -12.78 4.64 -1.91
C VAL A 88 -12.68 3.13 -2.05
N ASP A 89 -13.83 2.47 -1.94
CA ASP A 89 -13.97 1.03 -2.10
C ASP A 89 -13.43 0.55 -3.44
N GLN A 90 -12.44 -0.32 -3.39
CA GLN A 90 -11.89 -1.01 -4.54
C GLN A 90 -12.20 -2.50 -4.43
N MET A 91 -12.96 -3.01 -5.39
CA MET A 91 -13.32 -4.42 -5.45
C MET A 91 -12.33 -5.19 -6.33
N SER A 92 -11.84 -6.32 -5.81
CA SER A 92 -11.10 -7.32 -6.56
C SER A 92 -11.92 -8.60 -6.72
N THR A 93 -11.72 -9.29 -7.84
CA THR A 93 -12.39 -10.55 -8.20
C THR A 93 -11.33 -11.63 -8.44
N CYS A 94 -11.52 -12.82 -7.85
CA CYS A 94 -10.58 -13.93 -7.98
C CYS A 94 -11.13 -15.01 -8.92
N PRO A 95 -10.27 -15.78 -9.63
CA PRO A 95 -10.70 -16.80 -10.59
C PRO A 95 -11.17 -18.11 -9.93
N ILE A 96 -11.98 -18.01 -8.87
CA ILE A 96 -12.51 -19.14 -8.10
C ILE A 96 -13.92 -18.82 -7.60
N ASN A 97 -14.77 -19.84 -7.54
CA ASN A 97 -16.10 -19.73 -6.93
C ASN A 97 -16.04 -20.00 -5.42
N LYS A 98 -16.94 -19.38 -4.66
CA LYS A 98 -16.97 -19.49 -3.19
C LYS A 98 -17.09 -20.93 -2.69
N ASN A 99 -17.86 -21.76 -3.38
CA ASN A 99 -18.02 -23.18 -3.06
C ASN A 99 -16.80 -24.06 -3.39
N ALA A 100 -15.79 -23.54 -4.09
CA ALA A 100 -14.59 -24.28 -4.46
C ALA A 100 -13.41 -24.03 -3.50
N LEU A 101 -13.54 -23.09 -2.55
CA LEU A 101 -12.47 -22.73 -1.62
C LEU A 101 -12.08 -23.83 -0.63
N TYR A 102 -12.96 -24.79 -0.34
CA TYR A 102 -12.73 -25.84 0.67
C TYR A 102 -12.82 -27.25 0.10
N ASN A 103 -12.74 -27.40 -1.22
CA ASN A 103 -12.87 -28.70 -1.89
C ASN A 103 -11.53 -29.39 -2.12
#